data_AF-A0ABD5MKR7-F1
#
_entry.id   AF-A0ABD5MKR7-F1
#
_cell.length_a   1.000
_cell.length_b   1.000
_cell.length_c   1.000
_cell.angle_alpha   90.00
_cell.angle_beta   90.00
_cell.angle_gamma   90.00
#
_symmetry.space_group_name_H-M   'P 1'
#
loop_
_entity.id
_entity.type
_entity.pdbx_description
1 polymer ?
#
loop_
_entity_poly.entity_id
_entity_poly.type
_entity_poly.pdbx_seq_one_letter_code
_entity_poly.pdbx_strand_id
1 'polypeptide(L)'
;MTKALKASGFLGLAVMMAVGLHQFVILSGGSAVPPWMIGGHAHLGVLSILAIVMGFAVPALGVVGQLRTAVTGLFIAGQWGIPGIVWLGEGFGLTFLMPTGFLWGGALIASMLIMLYKTVTTEETGGGGRAGVAPADD
;
A
#
# COMPACT_ATOMS: atom_id res chain seq x y z
N MET A 1 13.35 0.15 -7.91
CA MET A 1 11.87 0.16 -7.82
C MET A 1 11.30 0.55 -6.45
N THR A 2 12.08 0.63 -5.36
CA THR A 2 11.55 1.07 -4.04
C THR A 2 11.01 2.50 -4.03
N LYS A 3 11.56 3.38 -4.87
CA LYS A 3 11.02 4.72 -5.13
C LYS A 3 9.59 4.68 -5.69
N ALA A 4 9.25 3.68 -6.51
CA ALA A 4 7.91 3.54 -7.09
C ALA A 4 6.87 3.16 -6.02
N LEU A 5 7.20 2.22 -5.12
CA LEU A 5 6.34 1.87 -3.98
C LEU A 5 6.07 3.09 -3.09
N LYS A 6 7.13 3.81 -2.71
CA LYS A 6 7.00 5.03 -1.90
C LYS A 6 6.18 6.11 -2.62
N ALA A 7 6.46 6.35 -3.90
CA ALA A 7 5.72 7.33 -4.70
C ALA A 7 4.24 6.95 -4.83
N SER A 8 3.94 5.68 -5.12
CA SER A 8 2.57 5.15 -5.17
C SER A 8 1.85 5.31 -3.84
N GLY A 9 2.54 5.04 -2.73
CA GLY A 9 2.00 5.25 -1.39
C GLY A 9 1.73 6.72 -1.07
N PHE A 10 2.67 7.62 -1.31
CA PHE A 10 2.44 9.05 -1.10
C PHE A 10 1.32 9.60 -1.99
N LEU A 11 1.25 9.16 -3.25
CA LEU A 11 0.17 9.53 -4.16
C LEU A 11 -1.19 9.01 -3.64
N GLY A 12 -1.26 7.74 -3.24
CA GLY A 12 -2.50 7.16 -2.72
C GLY A 12 -2.95 7.82 -1.41
N LEU A 13 -2.02 8.24 -0.54
CA LEU A 13 -2.33 9.05 0.64
C LEU A 13 -2.89 10.42 0.27
N ALA A 14 -2.30 11.10 -0.72
CA ALA A 14 -2.81 12.38 -1.20
C ALA A 14 -4.23 12.25 -1.77
N VAL A 15 -4.48 11.19 -2.56
CA VAL A 15 -5.82 10.88 -3.07
C VAL A 15 -6.79 10.58 -1.93
N MET A 16 -6.37 9.79 -0.93
CA MET A 16 -7.19 9.49 0.25
C MET A 16 -7.59 10.77 1.00
N MET A 17 -6.65 11.70 1.21
CA MET A 17 -6.92 12.99 1.85
C MET A 17 -7.92 13.82 1.04
N ALA A 18 -7.76 13.87 -0.29
CA ALA A 18 -8.71 14.57 -1.16
C ALA A 18 -10.12 13.97 -1.07
N VAL A 19 -10.24 12.64 -1.09
CA VAL A 19 -11.52 11.95 -0.92
C VAL A 19 -12.10 12.22 0.47
N GLY A 20 -11.28 12.20 1.51
CA GLY A 20 -11.72 12.50 2.89
C GLY A 20 -12.25 13.93 3.03
N LEU A 21 -11.62 14.91 2.38
CA LEU A 21 -12.13 16.28 2.32
C LEU A 21 -13.47 16.36 1.59
N HIS A 22 -13.64 15.62 0.49
CA HIS A 22 -14.92 15.57 -0.20
C HIS A 22 -16.03 14.95 0.66
N GLN A 23 -15.73 13.86 1.38
CA GLN A 23 -16.66 13.27 2.35
C GLN A 23 -17.07 14.26 3.44
N PHE A 24 -16.11 15.04 3.95
CA PHE A 24 -16.39 16.09 4.92
C PHE A 24 -17.33 17.17 4.37
N VAL A 25 -17.17 17.58 3.10
CA VAL A 25 -18.08 18.52 2.44
C VAL A 25 -19.50 17.97 2.32
N ILE A 26 -19.66 16.67 2.02
CA ILE A 26 -20.98 16.02 1.96
C ILE A 26 -21.64 16.03 3.35
N LEU A 27 -20.88 15.66 4.38
CA LEU A 27 -21.36 15.64 5.76
C LEU A 27 -21.75 17.03 6.26
N SER A 28 -20.96 18.05 5.94
CA SER A 28 -21.26 19.43 6.34
C SER A 28 -22.50 20.00 5.62
N GLY A 29 -22.83 19.47 4.44
CA GLY A 29 -24.09 19.72 3.74
C GLY A 29 -25.30 18.97 4.30
N GLY A 30 -25.14 18.20 5.39
CA GLY A 30 -26.23 17.45 6.05
C GLY A 30 -26.61 16.14 5.37
N SER A 31 -25.83 15.68 4.39
CA SER A 31 -26.07 14.43 3.66
C SER A 31 -25.17 13.31 4.18
N ALA A 32 -25.64 12.06 4.10
CA ALA A 32 -24.83 10.90 4.43
C ALA A 32 -23.81 10.60 3.31
N VAL A 33 -22.61 10.17 3.68
CA VAL A 33 -21.56 9.78 2.71
C VAL A 33 -21.91 8.42 2.11
N PRO A 34 -21.83 8.26 0.78
CA PRO A 34 -22.07 6.97 0.14
C PRO A 34 -21.07 5.88 0.59
N PRO A 35 -21.53 4.63 0.83
CA PRO A 35 -20.68 3.54 1.32
C PRO A 35 -19.44 3.24 0.45
N TRP A 36 -19.59 3.23 -0.88
CA TRP A 36 -18.48 3.02 -1.81
C TRP A 36 -17.37 4.08 -1.66
N MET A 37 -17.71 5.31 -1.28
CA MET A 37 -16.74 6.38 -1.07
C MET A 37 -15.95 6.12 0.21
N ILE A 38 -16.64 5.69 1.28
CA ILE A 38 -16.03 5.29 2.56
C ILE A 38 -15.10 4.09 2.34
N GLY A 39 -15.59 3.07 1.65
CA GLY A 39 -14.84 1.85 1.35
C GLY A 39 -13.54 2.14 0.59
N GLY A 40 -13.60 2.91 -0.49
CA GLY A 40 -12.40 3.24 -1.26
C GLY A 40 -11.43 4.16 -0.53
N HIS A 41 -11.92 5.13 0.27
CA HIS A 41 -11.09 5.96 1.15
C HIS A 41 -10.30 5.12 2.15
N ALA A 42 -10.99 4.20 2.85
CA ALA A 42 -10.37 3.34 3.85
C ALA A 42 -9.29 2.42 3.25
N HIS A 43 -9.59 1.77 2.12
CA HIS A 43 -8.63 0.91 1.44
C HIS A 43 -7.42 1.71 0.93
N LEU A 44 -7.63 2.89 0.32
CA LEU A 44 -6.50 3.73 -0.09
C LEU A 44 -5.62 4.12 1.10
N GLY A 45 -6.21 4.49 2.24
CA GLY A 45 -5.45 4.86 3.43
C GLY A 45 -4.49 3.75 3.87
N VAL A 46 -5.03 2.58 4.18
CA VAL A 46 -4.23 1.46 4.70
C VAL A 46 -3.23 0.93 3.67
N LEU A 47 -3.65 0.74 2.41
CA LEU A 47 -2.78 0.17 1.37
C LEU A 47 -1.66 1.14 0.98
N SER A 48 -1.90 2.45 1.06
CA SER A 48 -0.88 3.45 0.74
C SER A 48 0.18 3.59 1.82
N ILE A 49 -0.20 3.47 3.10
CA ILE A 49 0.77 3.37 4.21
C ILE A 49 1.62 2.12 4.04
N LEU A 50 0.98 0.97 3.79
CA LEU A 50 1.69 -0.28 3.54
C LEU A 50 2.61 -0.19 2.32
N ALA A 51 2.24 0.52 1.24
CA ALA A 51 3.12 0.75 0.10
C ALA A 51 4.41 1.49 0.50
N ILE A 52 4.31 2.51 1.36
CA ILE A 52 5.46 3.25 1.89
C ILE A 52 6.33 2.31 2.73
N VAL A 53 5.73 1.57 3.67
CA VAL A 53 6.41 0.60 4.53
C VAL A 53 7.14 -0.45 3.67
N MET A 54 6.47 -1.00 2.67
CA MET A 54 7.04 -1.93 1.70
C MET A 54 8.22 -1.32 0.95
N GLY A 55 8.15 -0.04 0.61
CA GLY A 55 9.27 0.70 0.02
C GLY A 55 10.54 0.74 0.88
N PHE A 56 10.42 0.57 2.20
CA PHE A 56 11.53 0.42 3.15
C PHE A 56 11.86 -1.05 3.46
N ALA A 57 10.85 -1.92 3.57
CA ALA A 57 11.03 -3.32 3.93
C ALA A 57 11.68 -4.16 2.82
N VAL A 58 11.29 -3.95 1.56
CA VAL A 58 11.85 -4.66 0.39
C VAL A 58 13.40 -4.63 0.35
N PRO A 59 14.07 -3.47 0.46
CA PRO A 59 15.52 -3.43 0.47
C PRO A 59 16.10 -3.95 1.79
N ALA A 60 15.43 -3.73 2.93
CA ALA A 60 15.90 -4.20 4.23
C ALA A 60 15.95 -5.73 4.33
N LEU A 61 15.00 -6.43 3.70
CA LEU A 61 14.95 -7.89 3.64
C LEU A 61 15.76 -8.50 2.47
N GLY A 62 16.58 -7.70 1.79
CA GLY A 62 17.41 -8.15 0.67
C GLY A 62 16.59 -8.69 -0.51
N VAL A 63 15.39 -8.15 -0.75
CA VAL A 63 14.56 -8.53 -1.90
C VAL A 63 15.11 -7.84 -3.15
N VAL A 64 15.72 -8.62 -4.04
CA VAL A 64 16.46 -8.12 -5.22
C VAL A 64 15.97 -8.75 -6.52
N GLY A 65 16.48 -8.26 -7.66
CA GLY A 65 16.21 -8.80 -8.99
C GLY A 65 14.72 -8.89 -9.34
N GLN A 66 14.31 -10.03 -9.89
CA GLN A 66 12.94 -10.27 -10.34
C GLN A 66 11.93 -10.28 -9.19
N LEU A 67 12.33 -10.75 -8.01
CA LEU A 67 11.46 -10.79 -6.83
C LEU A 67 11.07 -9.38 -6.38
N ARG A 68 12.02 -8.45 -6.44
CA ARG A 68 11.77 -7.03 -6.17
C ARG A 68 10.77 -6.42 -7.16
N THR A 69 10.92 -6.75 -8.44
CA THR A 69 10.02 -6.30 -9.49
C THR A 69 8.61 -6.86 -9.29
N ALA A 70 8.50 -8.15 -9.02
CA ALA A 70 7.23 -8.82 -8.76
C ALA A 70 6.50 -8.22 -7.55
N VAL A 71 7.17 -8.12 -6.40
CA VAL A 71 6.58 -7.54 -5.18
C VAL A 71 6.13 -6.10 -5.41
N THR A 72 6.97 -5.28 -6.07
CA THR A 72 6.62 -3.88 -6.35
C THR A 72 5.42 -3.78 -7.27
N GLY A 73 5.41 -4.53 -8.38
CA GLY A 73 4.34 -4.49 -9.37
C GLY A 73 3.01 -5.03 -8.81
N LEU A 74 3.05 -6.20 -8.17
CA LEU A 74 1.87 -6.83 -7.56
C LEU A 74 1.26 -5.94 -6.48
N PHE A 75 2.10 -5.36 -5.61
CA PHE A 75 1.61 -4.50 -4.54
C PHE A 75 0.98 -3.21 -5.09
N ILE A 76 1.63 -2.53 -6.04
CA ILE A 76 1.08 -1.31 -6.64
C ILE A 76 -0.22 -1.61 -7.40
N ALA A 77 -0.26 -2.68 -8.17
CA ALA A 77 -1.46 -3.09 -8.89
C ALA A 77 -2.62 -3.37 -7.93
N GLY A 78 -2.35 -4.11 -6.84
CA GLY A 78 -3.35 -4.38 -5.81
C GLY A 78 -3.79 -3.13 -5.03
N GLN A 79 -2.84 -2.25 -4.69
CA GLN A 79 -3.08 -1.00 -3.96
C GLN A 79 -4.11 -0.11 -4.66
N TRP A 80 -4.01 0.01 -5.98
CA TRP A 80 -4.93 0.81 -6.79
C TRP A 80 -6.15 0.03 -7.26
N GLY A 81 -5.99 -1.26 -7.55
CA GLY A 81 -7.05 -2.12 -8.06
C GLY A 81 -8.22 -2.26 -7.08
N ILE A 82 -7.95 -2.52 -5.80
CA ILE A 82 -9.01 -2.70 -4.78
C ILE A 82 -9.89 -1.45 -4.60
N PRO A 83 -9.36 -0.26 -4.28
CA PRO A 83 -10.19 0.93 -4.17
C PRO A 83 -10.80 1.33 -5.54
N GLY A 84 -10.09 1.08 -6.64
CA GLY A 84 -10.58 1.31 -7.99
C GLY A 84 -11.85 0.53 -8.30
N ILE A 85 -11.93 -0.77 -7.96
CA ILE A 85 -13.13 -1.56 -8.17
C ILE A 85 -14.28 -1.16 -7.25
N VAL A 86 -14.01 -0.69 -6.03
CA VAL A 86 -15.06 -0.21 -5.13
C VAL A 86 -15.70 1.05 -5.73
N TRP A 87 -14.88 1.98 -6.21
CA TRP A 87 -15.39 3.19 -6.84
C TRP A 87 -16.08 2.93 -8.16
N LEU A 88 -15.46 2.17 -9.07
CA LEU A 88 -16.01 1.92 -10.40
C LEU A 88 -17.17 0.92 -10.38
N GLY A 89 -17.03 -0.15 -9.62
CA GLY A 89 -18.01 -1.23 -9.54
C GLY A 89 -19.24 -0.84 -8.74
N GLU A 90 -19.05 -0.37 -7.51
CA GLU A 90 -20.16 -0.01 -6.61
C GLU A 90 -20.61 1.44 -6.85
N GLY A 91 -19.67 2.39 -7.00
CA GLY A 91 -20.00 3.81 -7.17
C GLY A 91 -20.53 4.17 -8.55
N PHE A 92 -19.93 3.65 -9.63
CA PHE A 92 -20.35 3.92 -11.02
C PHE A 92 -21.18 2.79 -11.66
N GLY A 93 -21.51 1.74 -10.91
CA GLY A 93 -22.37 0.65 -11.36
C GLY A 93 -21.72 -0.34 -12.34
N LEU A 94 -20.38 -0.34 -12.48
CA LEU A 94 -19.64 -1.27 -13.35
C LEU A 94 -19.44 -2.63 -12.65
N THR A 95 -20.53 -3.30 -12.29
CA THR A 95 -20.52 -4.49 -11.43
C THR A 95 -19.72 -5.67 -11.99
N PHE A 96 -19.52 -5.73 -13.32
CA PHE A 96 -18.64 -6.72 -13.95
C PHE A 96 -17.17 -6.63 -13.50
N LEU A 97 -16.75 -5.50 -12.91
CA LEU A 97 -15.41 -5.33 -12.34
C LEU A 97 -15.26 -5.99 -10.96
N MET A 98 -16.36 -6.23 -10.23
CA MET A 98 -16.30 -6.77 -8.86
C MET A 98 -15.55 -8.11 -8.76
N PRO A 99 -15.72 -9.08 -9.67
CA PRO A 99 -14.93 -10.32 -9.66
C PRO A 99 -13.42 -10.09 -9.82
N THR A 100 -12.99 -9.00 -10.45
CA THR A 100 -11.55 -8.67 -10.56
C THR A 100 -10.93 -8.33 -9.21
N GLY A 101 -11.73 -8.11 -8.16
CA GLY A 101 -11.25 -8.00 -6.79
C GLY A 101 -10.42 -9.19 -6.34
N PHE A 102 -10.72 -10.40 -6.81
CA PHE A 102 -9.89 -11.58 -6.53
C PHE A 102 -8.50 -11.48 -7.17
N LEU A 103 -8.40 -10.87 -8.35
CA LEU A 103 -7.11 -10.64 -9.02
C LEU A 103 -6.27 -9.62 -8.24
N TRP A 104 -6.84 -8.47 -7.90
CA TRP A 104 -6.14 -7.41 -7.18
C TRP A 104 -5.78 -7.84 -5.75
N GLY A 105 -6.70 -8.51 -5.06
CA GLY A 105 -6.46 -9.10 -3.75
C GLY A 105 -5.42 -10.21 -3.81
N GLY A 106 -5.47 -11.06 -4.83
CA GLY A 106 -4.46 -12.09 -5.09
C GLY A 106 -3.07 -11.50 -5.30
N ALA A 107 -2.96 -10.37 -5.98
CA ALA A 107 -1.69 -9.66 -6.14
C ALA A 107 -1.14 -9.16 -4.80
N LEU A 108 -1.99 -8.56 -3.94
CA LEU A 108 -1.59 -8.16 -2.58
C LEU A 108 -1.15 -9.38 -1.76
N ILE A 109 -1.94 -10.45 -1.75
CA ILE A 109 -1.62 -11.69 -1.02
C ILE A 109 -0.29 -12.27 -1.48
N ALA A 110 -0.09 -12.43 -2.79
CA ALA A 110 1.16 -12.94 -3.34
C ALA A 110 2.36 -12.06 -2.96
N SER A 111 2.21 -10.74 -3.02
CA SER A 111 3.27 -9.81 -2.60
C SER A 111 3.61 -9.96 -1.11
N MET A 112 2.62 -10.14 -0.24
CA MET A 112 2.82 -10.34 1.20
C MET A 112 3.43 -11.71 1.49
N LEU A 113 3.02 -12.76 0.79
CA LEU A 113 3.59 -14.10 0.95
C LEU A 113 5.07 -14.15 0.54
N ILE A 114 5.45 -13.43 -0.52
CA ILE A 114 6.87 -13.29 -0.90
C ILE A 114 7.66 -12.58 0.21
N MET A 115 7.11 -11.50 0.76
CA MET A 115 7.76 -10.77 1.85
C MET A 115 7.87 -11.64 3.10
N LEU A 116 6.81 -12.36 3.46
CA LEU A 116 6.79 -13.31 4.56
C LEU A 116 7.89 -14.36 4.37
N TYR A 117 7.94 -15.01 3.21
CA TYR A 117 8.97 -15.98 2.86
C TYR A 117 10.37 -15.39 3.09
N LYS A 118 10.63 -14.19 2.56
CA LYS A 118 11.91 -13.52 2.74
C LYS A 118 12.20 -13.15 4.19
N THR A 119 11.20 -12.81 4.99
CA THR A 119 11.36 -12.57 6.43
C THR A 119 11.75 -13.84 7.19
N VAL A 120 11.17 -15.00 6.86
CA VAL A 120 11.47 -16.25 7.57
C VAL A 120 12.71 -16.99 7.07
N THR A 121 13.11 -16.80 5.80
CA THR A 121 14.28 -17.51 5.23
C THR A 121 15.57 -16.71 5.20
N THR A 122 15.53 -15.41 5.48
CA THR A 122 16.75 -14.60 5.52
C THR A 122 17.33 -14.71 6.92
N GLU A 123 18.50 -15.34 7.06
CA GLU A 123 19.23 -15.38 8.34
C GLU A 123 19.66 -13.97 8.73
N GLU A 124 19.67 -13.67 10.04
CA GLU A 124 20.25 -12.43 10.59
C GLU A 124 21.77 -12.44 10.42
N THR A 125 22.27 -12.25 9.20
CA THR A 125 23.69 -11.99 8.99
C THR A 125 24.01 -10.55 9.41
N GLY A 126 24.24 -10.37 10.72
CA GLY A 126 25.11 -9.30 11.25
C GLY A 126 24.44 -8.01 11.74
N GLY A 127 23.65 -8.08 12.82
CA GLY A 127 23.35 -6.93 13.69
C GLY A 127 24.53 -6.52 14.61
N GLY A 128 25.77 -6.77 14.17
CA GLY A 128 26.99 -6.42 14.89
C GLY A 128 27.37 -4.97 14.63
N GLY A 129 26.82 -4.06 15.43
CA GLY A 129 27.22 -2.66 15.41
C GLY A 129 26.35 -1.81 16.30
N ARG A 130 26.60 -1.85 17.62
CA ARG A 130 26.26 -0.72 18.49
C ARG A 130 26.74 0.54 17.75
N ALA A 131 25.84 1.48 17.49
CA ALA A 131 26.26 2.83 17.15
C ALA A 131 27.19 3.30 18.27
N GLY A 132 28.49 3.33 18.01
CA GLY A 132 29.46 3.90 18.92
C GLY A 132 29.10 5.37 19.04
N VAL A 133 28.48 5.73 20.16
CA VAL A 133 28.43 7.12 20.59
C VAL A 133 29.90 7.50 20.79
N ALA A 134 30.46 8.28 19.87
CA ALA A 134 31.72 8.95 20.12
C ALA A 134 31.50 9.88 21.33
N PRO A 135 32.37 9.84 22.36
CA PRO A 135 32.33 10.85 23.41
C PRO A 135 32.42 12.23 22.76
N ALA A 136 31.63 13.18 23.25
CA ALA A 136 31.85 14.57 22.90
C ALA A 136 33.17 14.99 23.57
N ASP A 137 34.15 15.36 22.75
CA ASP A 137 35.33 16.07 23.24
C ASP A 137 34.91 17.54 23.48
N ASP A 138 34.87 17.90 24.76
CA ASP A 138 34.83 19.23 25.40
C ASP A 138 33.86 20.32 24.89
#